data_AF-A0A2S2R822-F1
#
_entry.id   AF-A0A2S2R822-F1
#
_cell.length_a   1.000
_cell.length_b   1.000
_cell.length_c   1.000
_cell.angle_alpha   90.00
_cell.angle_beta   90.00
_cell.angle_gamma   90.00
#
_symmetry.space_group_name_H-M   'P 1'
#
loop_
_entity.id
_entity.type
_entity.pdbx_description
1 polymer ?
#
loop_
_entity_poly.entity_id
_entity_poly.type
_entity_poly.pdbx_seq_one_letter_code
_entity_poly.pdbx_strand_id
1 'polypeptide(L)'
;MAAVSAFNFGPEYIRKLHKTATKESPGKFTKRFISKLQRAKEVRSKTKKKLTFRPSTKLTRGTYFTGADKDHEDLNELDCAELKMSPEELETKRLTVLNSLKLNLKEICVLERNTIDQGKYNT
;
A
#
# COMPACT_ATOMS: atom_id res chain seq x y z
N MET A 1 17.47 16.42 1.08
CA MET A 1 18.50 17.42 1.45
C MET A 1 19.93 16.84 1.47
N ALA A 2 20.22 15.75 2.18
CA ALA A 2 21.59 15.23 2.31
C ALA A 2 22.32 14.98 0.97
N ALA A 3 21.66 14.45 -0.06
CA ALA A 3 22.29 14.22 -1.36
C ALA A 3 22.78 15.52 -2.05
N VAL A 4 21.98 16.59 -1.98
CA VAL A 4 22.31 17.91 -2.53
C VAL A 4 23.47 18.54 -1.75
N SER A 5 23.44 18.44 -0.43
CA SER A 5 24.55 18.90 0.42
C SER A 5 25.85 18.12 0.17
N ALA A 6 25.77 16.83 -0.19
CA ALA A 6 26.93 16.01 -0.50
C ALA A 6 27.56 16.40 -1.83
N PHE A 7 26.72 16.72 -2.81
CA PHE A 7 27.15 17.19 -4.12
C PHE A 7 27.85 18.55 -4.01
N ASN A 8 27.30 19.46 -3.19
CA ASN A 8 27.84 20.82 -3.05
C ASN A 8 29.06 20.91 -2.12
N PHE A 9 29.10 20.14 -1.02
CA PHE A 9 30.11 20.27 0.05
C PHE A 9 30.94 19.00 0.31
N GLY A 10 30.66 17.93 -0.42
CA GLY A 10 31.30 16.63 -0.26
C GLY A 10 30.74 15.78 0.89
N PRO A 11 31.06 14.49 0.91
CA PRO A 11 30.55 13.54 1.91
C PRO A 11 31.09 13.79 3.33
N GLU A 12 32.31 14.35 3.45
CA GLU A 12 32.94 14.65 4.75
C GLU A 12 32.20 15.74 5.53
N TYR A 13 31.64 16.73 4.82
CA TYR A 13 30.84 17.79 5.44
C TYR A 13 29.61 17.21 6.16
N ILE A 14 28.87 16.34 5.47
CA ILE A 14 27.72 15.65 6.05
C ILE A 14 28.14 14.75 7.21
N ARG A 15 29.27 14.05 7.08
CA ARG A 15 29.81 13.22 8.16
C ARG A 15 30.07 14.03 9.42
N LYS A 16 30.68 15.22 9.29
CA LYS A 16 30.95 16.13 10.41
C LYS A 16 29.64 16.65 11.02
N LEU A 17 28.70 17.16 10.22
CA LEU A 17 27.39 17.63 10.69
C LEU A 17 26.60 16.55 11.44
N HIS A 18 26.58 15.32 10.92
CA HIS A 18 25.89 14.24 11.58
C HIS A 18 26.55 13.86 12.91
N LYS A 19 27.89 13.79 12.93
CA LYS A 19 28.64 13.48 14.15
C LYS A 19 28.45 14.54 15.23
N THR A 20 28.37 15.83 14.88
CA THR A 20 28.11 16.89 15.87
C THR A 20 26.69 16.79 16.42
N ALA A 21 25.69 16.51 15.57
CA ALA A 21 24.29 16.43 16.00
C ALA A 21 23.98 15.17 16.82
N THR A 22 24.52 14.02 16.44
CA THR A 22 24.12 12.71 16.99
C THR A 22 25.19 12.03 17.84
N LYS A 23 26.42 12.56 17.85
CA LYS A 23 27.62 11.95 18.47
C LYS A 23 28.00 10.57 17.90
N GLU A 24 27.35 10.13 16.82
CA GLU A 24 27.63 8.84 16.15
C GLU A 24 27.95 9.04 14.67
N SER A 25 28.66 8.07 14.07
CA SER A 25 28.90 8.09 12.62
C SER A 25 27.59 7.84 11.86
N PRO A 26 27.40 8.47 10.68
CA PRO A 26 26.23 8.22 9.84
C PRO A 26 25.98 6.72 9.60
N GLY A 27 27.02 5.95 9.30
CA GLY A 27 26.90 4.51 9.04
C GLY A 27 26.41 3.70 10.25
N LYS A 28 26.87 4.03 11.47
CA LYS A 28 26.42 3.34 12.69
C LYS A 28 24.94 3.65 12.97
N PHE A 29 24.55 4.91 12.79
CA PHE A 29 23.16 5.34 12.94
C PHE A 29 22.25 4.64 11.92
N THR A 30 22.61 4.68 10.63
CA THR A 30 21.82 4.05 9.56
C THR A 30 21.71 2.54 9.76
N LYS A 31 22.78 1.85 10.18
CA LYS A 31 22.75 0.41 10.46
C LYS A 31 21.77 0.07 11.58
N ARG A 32 21.75 0.86 12.67
CA ARG A 32 20.79 0.69 13.77
C ARG A 32 19.35 0.90 13.29
N PHE A 33 19.12 1.94 12.49
CA PHE A 33 17.81 2.23 11.93
C PHE A 33 17.28 1.10 11.03
N ILE A 34 18.11 0.61 10.09
CA ILE A 34 17.76 -0.53 9.22
C ILE A 34 17.47 -1.77 10.06
N SER A 35 18.30 -2.07 11.06
CA SER A 35 18.09 -3.22 11.94
C SER A 35 16.76 -3.12 12.71
N LYS A 36 16.40 -1.92 13.18
CA LYS A 36 15.10 -1.67 13.84
C LYS A 36 13.92 -1.92 12.89
N LEU A 37 14.02 -1.46 11.63
CA LEU A 37 13.00 -1.70 10.61
C LEU A 37 12.85 -3.20 10.30
N GLN A 38 13.96 -3.93 10.16
CA GLN A 38 13.94 -5.38 9.91
C GLN A 38 13.28 -6.14 11.06
N ARG A 39 13.63 -5.83 12.32
CA ARG A 39 12.99 -6.43 13.50
C ARG A 39 11.49 -6.16 13.54
N ALA A 40 11.06 -4.93 13.23
CA ALA A 40 9.63 -4.60 13.20
C ALA A 40 8.88 -5.39 12.12
N LYS A 41 9.48 -5.58 10.94
CA LYS A 41 8.92 -6.44 9.88
C LYS A 41 8.83 -7.90 10.30
N GLU A 42 9.85 -8.43 10.96
CA GLU A 42 9.89 -9.81 11.47
C GLU A 42 8.84 -10.06 12.57
N VAL A 43 8.68 -9.12 13.50
CA VAL A 43 7.60 -9.19 14.49
C VAL A 43 6.26 -9.19 13.77
N ARG A 44 6.00 -8.26 12.84
CA ARG A 44 4.73 -8.20 12.11
C ARG A 44 4.45 -9.47 11.29
N SER A 45 5.46 -10.11 10.72
CA SER A 45 5.29 -11.37 9.98
C SER A 45 5.00 -12.56 10.90
N LYS A 46 5.64 -12.62 12.07
CA LYS A 46 5.36 -13.64 13.11
C LYS A 46 4.01 -13.43 13.79
N THR A 47 3.55 -12.19 13.94
CA THR A 47 2.23 -11.85 14.49
C THR A 47 1.10 -11.95 13.46
N LYS A 48 1.36 -12.39 12.22
CA LYS A 48 0.31 -12.96 11.36
C LYS A 48 -0.13 -14.28 11.99
N LYS A 49 -0.83 -14.20 13.12
CA LYS A 49 -1.58 -15.29 13.70
C LYS A 49 -2.45 -15.81 12.56
N LYS A 50 -2.18 -17.04 12.13
CA LYS A 50 -3.04 -17.79 11.21
C LYS A 50 -4.45 -17.60 11.76
N LEU A 51 -5.29 -16.88 11.02
CA LEU A 51 -6.66 -16.61 11.44
C LEU A 51 -7.34 -17.97 11.39
N THR A 52 -7.32 -18.68 12.52
CA THR A 52 -8.02 -19.94 12.66
C THR A 52 -9.47 -19.55 12.73
N PHE A 53 -10.12 -19.51 11.57
CA PHE A 53 -11.56 -19.53 11.46
C PHE A 53 -12.00 -20.86 12.08
N ARG A 54 -12.14 -20.89 13.42
CA ARG A 54 -12.96 -21.92 14.06
C ARG A 54 -14.36 -21.75 13.46
N PRO A 55 -15.07 -22.86 13.15
CA PRO A 55 -16.44 -22.76 12.69
C PRO A 55 -17.21 -21.96 13.74
N SER A 56 -17.64 -20.76 13.33
CA SER A 56 -18.40 -19.84 14.16
C SER A 56 -19.62 -20.58 14.69
N THR A 57 -19.71 -20.74 16.00
CA THR A 57 -20.94 -21.17 16.65
C THR A 57 -22.02 -20.19 16.23
N LYS A 58 -22.99 -20.71 15.46
CA LYS A 58 -24.13 -20.01 14.86
C LYS A 58 -24.50 -18.77 15.66
N LEU A 59 -24.04 -17.61 15.21
CA LEU A 59 -24.57 -16.33 15.64
C LEU A 59 -26.08 -16.40 15.34
N THR A 60 -26.89 -16.49 16.38
CA THR A 60 -28.31 -16.18 16.32
C THR A 60 -28.41 -14.86 15.56
N ARG A 61 -29.18 -14.85 14.47
CA ARG A 61 -29.45 -13.67 13.63
C ARG A 61 -30.01 -12.55 14.51
N GLY A 62 -29.12 -11.80 15.15
CA GLY A 62 -29.43 -10.56 15.84
C GLY A 62 -29.67 -9.52 14.77
N THR A 63 -30.90 -9.01 14.74
CA THR A 63 -31.38 -7.77 14.14
C THR A 63 -30.56 -7.23 12.97
N TYR A 64 -31.17 -7.21 11.78
CA TYR A 64 -30.72 -6.48 10.59
C TYR A 64 -29.96 -5.20 10.96
N PHE A 65 -28.66 -5.19 10.69
CA PHE A 65 -27.82 -4.02 10.91
C PHE A 65 -28.10 -3.04 9.75
N THR A 66 -29.04 -2.13 9.96
CA THR A 66 -29.28 -0.98 9.08
C THR A 66 -28.55 0.22 9.65
N GLY A 67 -27.27 0.37 9.30
CA GLY A 67 -26.44 1.51 9.69
C GLY A 67 -24.99 1.31 9.22
N ALA A 68 -24.31 2.41 8.90
CA ALA A 68 -22.89 2.38 8.55
C ALA A 68 -22.05 1.87 9.74
N ASP A 69 -20.92 1.22 9.43
CA ASP A 69 -19.98 0.70 10.42
C ASP A 69 -19.40 1.85 11.25
N LYS A 70 -19.55 1.79 12.58
CA LYS A 70 -19.13 2.86 13.50
C LYS A 70 -17.61 3.06 13.56
N ASP A 71 -16.83 2.04 13.21
CA ASP A 71 -15.36 2.11 13.21
C ASP A 71 -14.80 2.61 11.86
N HIS A 72 -15.65 2.70 10.84
CA HIS A 72 -15.38 3.50 9.67
C HIS A 72 -15.90 4.91 9.95
N GLU A 73 -14.97 5.76 10.40
CA GLU A 73 -15.15 7.20 10.59
C GLU A 73 -16.20 7.76 9.61
N ASP A 74 -17.23 8.35 10.19
CA ASP A 74 -18.33 9.04 9.54
C ASP A 74 -17.74 10.23 8.76
N LEU A 75 -17.19 9.95 7.58
CA LEU A 75 -16.75 10.92 6.57
C LEU A 75 -18.00 11.52 5.93
N ASN A 76 -18.83 12.15 6.77
CA ASN A 76 -19.72 13.20 6.31
C ASN A 76 -18.81 14.28 5.71
N GLU A 77 -18.86 14.40 4.38
CA GLU A 77 -18.06 15.28 3.56
C GLU A 77 -16.59 14.87 3.39
N LEU A 78 -16.35 13.82 2.59
CA LEU A 78 -15.42 14.09 1.50
C LEU A 78 -16.08 15.19 0.66
N ASP A 79 -15.39 16.31 0.45
CA ASP A 79 -15.67 17.32 -0.59
C ASP A 79 -15.55 16.68 -1.99
N CYS A 80 -16.27 15.59 -2.23
CA CYS A 80 -16.52 15.03 -3.53
C CYS A 80 -17.39 16.05 -4.24
N ALA A 81 -16.74 16.93 -5.00
CA ALA A 81 -17.43 17.84 -5.90
C ALA A 81 -18.50 17.07 -6.67
N GLU A 82 -19.70 17.64 -6.74
CA GLU A 82 -20.82 17.04 -7.45
C GLU A 82 -20.35 16.64 -8.84
N LEU A 83 -20.49 15.34 -9.14
CA LEU A 83 -20.04 14.77 -10.38
C LEU A 83 -20.94 15.36 -11.48
N LYS A 84 -20.43 16.35 -12.22
CA LYS A 84 -21.13 17.02 -13.34
C LYS A 84 -21.28 16.06 -14.53
N MET A 85 -22.02 14.97 -14.35
CA MET A 85 -22.36 14.05 -15.42
C MET A 85 -23.75 13.47 -15.18
N SER A 86 -24.46 13.23 -16.26
CA SER A 86 -25.78 12.61 -16.17
C SER A 86 -25.66 11.12 -15.77
N PRO A 87 -26.69 10.54 -15.15
CA PRO A 87 -26.70 9.11 -14.83
C PRO A 87 -26.57 8.23 -16.09
N GLU A 88 -27.08 8.68 -17.24
CA GLU A 88 -26.94 7.98 -18.51
C GLU A 88 -25.49 7.99 -19.02
N GLU A 89 -24.80 9.13 -18.90
CA GLU A 89 -23.37 9.24 -19.21
C GLU A 89 -22.51 8.35 -18.29
N LEU A 90 -22.95 8.16 -17.05
CA LEU A 90 -22.25 7.30 -16.10
C LEU A 90 -22.37 5.83 -16.49
N GLU A 91 -23.58 5.39 -16.81
CA GLU A 91 -23.82 4.00 -17.21
C GLU A 91 -23.16 3.69 -18.57
N THR A 92 -23.16 4.62 -19.52
CA THR A 92 -22.43 4.43 -20.78
C THR A 92 -20.93 4.29 -20.55
N LYS A 93 -20.31 5.18 -19.77
CA LYS A 93 -18.87 5.08 -19.43
C LYS A 93 -18.55 3.77 -18.70
N ARG A 94 -19.41 3.35 -17.77
CA ARG A 94 -19.27 2.08 -17.05
C ARG A 94 -19.28 0.90 -18.02
N LEU A 95 -20.23 0.86 -18.95
CA LEU A 95 -20.30 -0.19 -19.97
C LEU A 95 -19.10 -0.17 -20.91
N THR A 96 -18.62 1.01 -21.32
CA THR A 96 -17.41 1.14 -22.15
C THR A 96 -16.19 0.54 -21.46
N VAL A 97 -15.98 0.85 -20.17
CA VAL A 97 -14.88 0.29 -19.37
C VAL A 97 -15.04 -1.22 -19.20
N LEU A 98 -16.23 -1.70 -18.87
CA LEU A 98 -16.46 -3.14 -18.73
C LEU A 98 -16.22 -3.90 -20.04
N ASN A 99 -16.54 -3.30 -21.18
CA ASN A 99 -16.30 -3.89 -22.48
C ASN A 99 -14.82 -3.85 -22.88
N SER A 100 -14.06 -2.83 -22.49
CA SER A 100 -12.62 -2.79 -22.74
C SER A 100 -11.83 -3.78 -21.87
N LEU A 101 -12.38 -4.17 -20.71
CA LEU A 101 -11.80 -5.17 -19.82
C LEU A 101 -12.10 -6.62 -20.24
N LYS A 102 -13.10 -6.84 -21.12
CA LYS A 102 -13.40 -8.18 -21.64
C LYS A 102 -12.31 -8.59 -22.63
N LEU A 103 -11.51 -9.57 -22.22
CA LEU A 103 -10.48 -10.16 -23.06
C LEU A 103 -11.02 -11.42 -23.75
N ASN A 104 -10.65 -11.61 -25.01
CA ASN A 104 -10.87 -12.86 -25.70
C ASN A 104 -9.86 -13.92 -25.22
N LEU A 105 -10.18 -15.22 -25.33
CA LEU A 105 -9.31 -16.32 -24.91
C LEU A 105 -7.90 -16.24 -25.51
N LYS A 106 -7.78 -15.78 -26.77
CA LYS A 106 -6.48 -15.58 -27.42
C LYS A 106 -5.65 -14.48 -26.76
N GLU A 107 -6.29 -13.38 -26.37
CA GLU A 107 -5.64 -12.23 -25.73
C GLU A 107 -5.20 -12.59 -24.30
N ILE A 108 -6.01 -13.39 -23.60
CA ILE A 108 -5.66 -13.96 -22.29
C ILE A 108 -4.38 -14.80 -22.41
N CYS A 109 -4.32 -15.73 -23.38
CA CYS A 109 -3.12 -16.56 -23.57
C CYS A 109 -1.87 -15.73 -23.92
N VAL A 110 -2.02 -14.62 -24.65
CA VAL A 110 -0.90 -13.70 -24.95
C VAL A 110 -0.45 -12.95 -23.69
N LEU A 111 -1.40 -12.43 -22.90
CA LEU A 111 -1.10 -11.73 -21.65
C LEU A 111 -0.42 -12.64 -20.62
N GLU A 112 -0.88 -13.88 -20.48
CA GLU A 112 -0.25 -14.87 -19.60
C GLU A 112 1.21 -15.11 -20.00
N ARG A 113 1.48 -15.36 -21.29
CA ARG A 113 2.86 -15.53 -21.80
C ARG A 113 3.74 -14.32 -21.51
N ASN A 114 3.21 -13.11 -21.64
CA ASN A 114 3.95 -11.86 -21.43
C ASN A 114 4.21 -11.54 -19.95
N THR A 115 3.45 -12.15 -19.02
CA THR A 115 3.48 -11.83 -17.59
C THR A 115 4.11 -12.93 -16.71
N ILE A 116 4.33 -14.14 -17.24
CA ILE A 116 4.86 -15.33 -16.53
C ILE A 116 6.14 -15.05 -15.72
N ASP A 117 7.03 -14.16 -16.17
CA ASP A 117 8.32 -13.89 -15.52
C ASP A 117 8.40 -12.55 -14.78
N GLN A 118 7.32 -11.75 -14.78
CA GLN A 118 7.31 -10.44 -14.12
C GLN A 118 7.38 -10.53 -12.58
N GLY A 119 7.11 -11.71 -12.00
CA GLY A 119 7.24 -11.95 -10.55
C GLY A 119 8.63 -12.42 -10.11
N LYS A 120 9.54 -12.78 -11.03
CA LYS A 120 10.78 -13.50 -10.69
C LYS A 120 12.01 -12.61 -10.48
N TYR A 121 11.95 -11.32 -10.83
CA TYR A 121 13.09 -10.40 -10.76
C TYR A 121 13.10 -9.48 -9.51
N ASN A 122 12.26 -9.75 -8.51
CA ASN A 122 12.20 -8.99 -7.26
C ASN A 122 12.83 -9.74 -6.06
N THR A 123 14.04 -10.28 -6.24
CA THR A 123 14.89 -10.84 -5.18
C THR A 123 16.32 -10.37 -5.36
#